data_AF-A0A7D6BCX1-F1
#
_entry.id   AF-A0A7D6BCX1-F1
#
_cell.length_a   1.000
_cell.length_b   1.000
_cell.length_c   1.000
_cell.angle_alpha   90.00
_cell.angle_beta   90.00
_cell.angle_gamma   90.00
#
_symmetry.space_group_name_H-M   'P 1'
#
loop_
_entity.id
_entity.type
_entity.pdbx_description
1 polymer ?
#
loop_
_entity_poly.entity_id
_entity_poly.type
_entity_poly.pdbx_seq_one_letter_code
_entity_poly.pdbx_strand_id
1 'polypeptide(L)'
;MKCHNYGFCRKCGKEHTHPMQGKYHTEETKRRIGLANRARPNMMGDNNPAKRLEVRKKIGLFRKGKRLSKETRSKLSIARKGKPSPMKGKHHSEQTRKRLSEKATLQMQNPKMRERLSEIKMKQFAEGKFVPWNKGKKGLQKHTEEAKKNMSVAHLGKKLSEEAKRKMSEVRVERGLNEKQSELAKKLWQDLKFREKHSEASKKMWQNLIYRENQSEKAKENWKNLEYRNKVVTNAMKAVHIKPNNKELFLDSVIHSITSNYKYAGDGQTIINGRCPDWINTNGQKKVILFNGLYWHLQRLQKTEPTLTKEDVMNIEKKPYEEFGFKVLFIWEDELKDVEKLKQIILKFNKQGD
;
A
#
# COMPACT_ATOMS: atom_id res chain seq x y z
N MET A 1 11.62 -79.39 36.10
CA MET A 1 12.24 -78.48 35.11
C MET A 1 11.39 -77.24 34.93
N LYS A 2 11.89 -76.03 35.20
CA LYS A 2 11.15 -74.77 34.98
C LYS A 2 11.18 -74.40 33.48
N CYS A 3 10.01 -74.10 32.89
CA CYS A 3 9.91 -73.56 31.52
C CYS A 3 10.20 -72.05 31.56
N HIS A 4 11.24 -71.59 30.87
CA HIS A 4 11.76 -70.22 30.99
C HIS A 4 11.45 -69.30 29.80
N ASN A 5 10.62 -69.71 28.84
CA ASN A 5 10.30 -68.88 27.68
C ASN A 5 8.90 -68.26 27.80
N TYR A 6 8.85 -66.93 27.69
CA TYR A 6 7.61 -66.14 27.58
C TYR A 6 7.14 -66.14 26.11
N GLY A 7 5.86 -66.41 25.87
CA GLY A 7 5.27 -66.76 24.58
C GLY A 7 4.84 -68.24 24.51
N PHE A 8 4.54 -68.74 23.30
CA PHE A 8 4.14 -70.14 23.11
C PHE A 8 5.27 -71.12 23.44
N CYS A 9 5.11 -71.91 24.50
CA CYS A 9 6.11 -72.87 24.95
C CYS A 9 5.85 -74.23 24.30
N ARG A 10 6.76 -74.61 23.39
CA ARG A 10 6.70 -75.92 22.70
C ARG A 10 6.87 -77.13 23.62
N LYS A 11 7.38 -76.95 24.85
CA LYS A 11 7.58 -78.03 25.83
C LYS A 11 6.30 -78.42 26.59
N CYS A 12 5.40 -77.46 26.82
CA CYS A 12 4.16 -77.72 27.57
C CYS A 12 2.90 -77.41 26.74
N GLY A 13 3.06 -76.97 25.49
CA GLY A 13 1.96 -76.63 24.58
C GLY A 13 1.14 -75.40 24.98
N LYS A 14 1.56 -74.66 26.02
CA LYS A 14 0.82 -73.51 26.56
C LYS A 14 1.53 -72.21 26.24
N GLU A 15 0.75 -71.14 26.15
CA GLU A 15 1.25 -69.78 26.01
C GLU A 15 1.52 -69.17 27.39
N HIS A 16 2.76 -68.77 27.65
CA HIS A 16 3.16 -68.17 28.92
C HIS A 16 3.28 -66.65 28.77
N THR A 17 2.49 -65.90 29.52
CA THR A 17 2.62 -64.45 29.60
C THR A 17 3.78 -64.06 30.51
N HIS A 18 4.45 -62.93 30.19
CA HIS A 18 5.54 -62.45 31.03
C HIS A 18 4.98 -62.00 32.39
N PRO A 19 5.59 -62.34 33.55
CA PRO A 19 5.10 -61.99 34.89
C PRO A 19 4.93 -60.49 35.17
N MET A 20 5.40 -59.65 34.26
CA MET A 20 5.39 -58.18 34.31
C MET A 20 4.51 -57.57 33.21
N GLN A 21 3.89 -58.40 32.36
CA GLN A 21 2.97 -57.94 31.33
C GLN A 21 1.73 -57.34 32.00
N GLY A 22 1.42 -56.08 31.69
CA GLY A 22 0.31 -55.34 32.31
C GLY A 22 0.60 -54.74 33.69
N LYS A 23 1.78 -54.98 34.29
CA LYS A 23 2.18 -54.33 35.55
C LYS A 23 2.79 -52.96 35.26
N TYR A 24 2.29 -51.93 35.94
CA TYR A 24 2.82 -50.57 35.87
C TYR A 24 3.53 -50.22 37.19
N HIS A 25 4.65 -49.50 37.10
CA HIS A 25 5.27 -48.93 38.28
C HIS A 25 4.35 -47.87 38.90
N THR A 26 4.25 -47.88 40.24
CA THR A 26 3.60 -46.81 41.01
C THR A 26 4.29 -45.47 40.75
N GLU A 27 3.59 -44.35 40.95
CA GLU A 27 4.18 -43.01 40.80
C GLU A 27 5.38 -42.82 41.72
N GLU A 28 5.35 -43.37 42.92
CA GLU A 28 6.50 -43.39 43.84
C GLU A 28 7.68 -44.20 43.28
N THR A 29 7.43 -45.37 42.70
CA THR A 29 8.49 -46.18 42.07
C THR A 29 9.07 -45.47 40.86
N LYS A 30 8.24 -44.86 40.01
CA LYS A 30 8.68 -44.01 38.90
C LYS A 30 9.53 -42.84 39.41
N ARG A 31 9.14 -42.22 40.53
CA ARG A 31 9.90 -41.14 41.18
C ARG A 31 11.26 -41.63 41.68
N ARG A 32 11.35 -42.78 42.35
CA ARG A 32 12.63 -43.39 42.78
C ARG A 32 13.54 -43.72 41.61
N ILE A 33 13.01 -44.34 40.55
CA ILE A 33 13.76 -44.62 39.32
C ILE A 33 14.25 -43.31 38.68
N GLY A 34 13.41 -42.28 38.65
CA GLY A 34 13.76 -40.96 38.14
C GLY A 34 14.83 -40.25 38.97
N LEU A 35 14.87 -40.44 40.29
CA LEU A 35 15.91 -39.91 41.18
C LEU A 35 17.23 -40.68 40.99
N ALA A 36 17.18 -42.01 40.94
CA ALA A 36 18.35 -42.85 40.70
C ALA A 36 19.01 -42.58 39.34
N ASN A 37 18.20 -42.34 38.30
CA ASN A 37 18.71 -41.97 36.96
C ASN A 37 19.31 -40.56 36.93
N ARG A 38 18.79 -39.62 37.73
CA ARG A 38 19.38 -38.28 37.91
C ARG A 38 20.71 -38.33 38.67
N ALA A 39 20.89 -39.31 39.55
CA ALA A 39 22.15 -39.58 40.25
C ALA A 39 23.22 -40.25 39.38
N ARG A 40 22.96 -40.51 38.08
CA ARG A 40 23.95 -41.00 37.09
C ARG A 40 24.28 -39.93 36.05
N PRO A 41 24.98 -38.84 36.43
CA PRO A 41 25.23 -37.68 35.56
C PRO A 41 26.03 -38.03 34.30
N ASN A 42 26.87 -39.07 34.35
CA ASN A 42 27.70 -39.52 33.23
C ASN A 42 26.92 -40.19 32.09
N MET A 43 25.63 -40.49 32.24
CA MET A 43 24.82 -41.14 31.19
C MET A 43 23.79 -40.20 30.55
N MET A 44 23.67 -38.96 31.05
CA MET A 44 22.67 -37.97 30.64
C MET A 44 23.34 -36.74 30.01
N GLY A 45 22.55 -35.91 29.32
CA GLY A 45 23.04 -34.63 28.80
C GLY A 45 24.23 -34.76 27.83
N ASP A 46 25.20 -33.86 27.96
CA ASP A 46 26.43 -33.80 27.15
C ASP A 46 27.57 -34.66 27.71
N ASN A 47 27.46 -35.12 28.96
CA ASN A 47 28.43 -36.00 29.61
C ASN A 47 28.31 -37.47 29.16
N ASN A 48 27.23 -37.82 28.46
CA ASN A 48 27.02 -39.14 27.87
C ASN A 48 28.17 -39.50 26.90
N PRO A 49 28.96 -40.56 27.18
CA PRO A 49 30.08 -40.99 26.33
C PRO A 49 29.70 -41.18 24.86
N ALA A 50 28.48 -41.63 24.57
CA ALA A 50 27.99 -41.83 23.20
C ALA A 50 27.71 -40.52 22.44
N LYS A 51 27.64 -39.38 23.14
CA LYS A 51 27.43 -38.06 22.56
C LYS A 51 28.72 -37.23 22.42
N ARG A 52 29.85 -37.69 22.97
CA ARG A 52 31.16 -37.08 22.74
C ARG A 52 31.44 -36.99 21.25
N LEU A 53 32.02 -35.87 20.82
CA LEU A 53 32.19 -35.55 19.40
C LEU A 53 32.95 -36.65 18.66
N GLU A 54 34.02 -37.18 19.25
CA GLU A 54 34.85 -38.25 18.68
C GLU A 54 34.09 -39.57 18.51
N VAL A 55 33.34 -39.98 19.54
CA VAL A 55 32.52 -41.20 19.51
C VAL A 55 31.41 -41.07 18.47
N ARG A 56 30.76 -39.91 18.39
CA ARG A 56 29.77 -39.61 17.35
C ARG A 56 30.36 -39.62 15.95
N LYS A 57 31.56 -39.05 15.77
CA LYS A 57 32.29 -39.10 14.50
C LYS A 57 32.60 -40.55 14.12
N LYS A 58 33.10 -41.38 15.04
CA LYS A 58 33.41 -42.79 14.80
C LYS A 58 32.17 -43.62 14.43
N ILE A 59 31.07 -43.45 15.17
CA ILE A 59 29.77 -44.09 14.84
C ILE A 59 29.26 -43.59 13.49
N GLY A 60 29.38 -42.28 13.24
CA GLY A 60 28.96 -41.64 11.99
C GLY A 60 29.70 -42.18 10.79
N LEU A 61 31.03 -42.27 10.86
CA LEU A 61 31.90 -42.86 9.83
C LEU A 61 31.55 -44.33 9.59
N PHE A 62 31.41 -45.13 10.64
CA PHE A 62 31.04 -46.55 10.53
C PHE A 62 29.67 -46.76 9.86
N ARG A 63 28.71 -45.86 10.07
CA ARG A 63 27.37 -45.91 9.47
C ARG A 63 27.27 -45.21 8.12
N LYS A 64 28.27 -44.40 7.75
CA LYS A 64 28.27 -43.65 6.49
C LYS A 64 28.25 -44.65 5.34
N GLY A 65 27.28 -44.50 4.43
CA GLY A 65 27.08 -45.39 3.28
C GLY A 65 26.35 -46.72 3.58
N LYS A 66 26.23 -47.16 4.84
CA LYS A 66 25.47 -48.37 5.18
C LYS A 66 23.97 -48.11 5.07
N ARG A 67 23.35 -48.61 3.99
CA ARG A 67 21.89 -48.59 3.81
C ARG A 67 21.29 -49.89 4.31
N LEU A 68 20.17 -49.81 5.02
CA LEU A 68 19.37 -50.98 5.34
C LEU A 68 18.96 -51.68 4.03
N SER A 69 18.99 -53.03 4.05
CA SER A 69 18.55 -53.82 2.90
C SER A 69 17.08 -53.53 2.55
N LYS A 70 16.69 -53.79 1.31
CA LYS A 70 15.29 -53.64 0.87
C LYS A 70 14.35 -54.47 1.75
N GLU A 71 14.75 -55.68 2.11
CA GLU A 71 13.99 -56.59 2.97
C GLU A 71 13.81 -56.02 4.39
N THR A 72 14.89 -55.53 5.03
CA THR A 72 14.81 -54.92 6.37
C THR A 72 13.95 -53.65 6.35
N ARG A 73 14.07 -52.83 5.30
CA ARG A 73 13.19 -51.66 5.11
C ARG A 73 11.73 -52.05 4.97
N SER A 74 11.44 -53.12 4.23
CA SER A 74 10.07 -53.65 4.07
C SER A 74 9.50 -54.13 5.41
N LYS A 75 10.25 -54.95 6.16
CA LYS A 75 9.86 -55.44 7.50
C LYS A 75 9.57 -54.28 8.47
N LEU A 76 10.43 -53.25 8.50
CA LEU A 76 10.21 -52.06 9.32
C LEU A 76 9.00 -51.23 8.87
N SER A 77 8.72 -51.16 7.56
CA SER A 77 7.56 -50.48 7.00
C SER A 77 6.27 -51.17 7.44
N ILE A 78 6.19 -52.50 7.27
CA ILE A 78 5.04 -53.32 7.69
C ILE A 78 4.80 -53.17 9.20
N ALA A 79 5.85 -53.28 10.02
CA ALA A 79 5.75 -53.18 11.47
C ALA A 79 5.26 -51.81 11.97
N ARG A 80 5.42 -50.74 11.16
CA ARG A 80 4.99 -49.37 11.46
C ARG A 80 3.65 -48.98 10.82
N LYS A 81 3.22 -49.70 9.78
CA LYS A 81 1.97 -49.42 9.07
C LYS A 81 0.79 -49.47 10.06
N GLY A 82 -0.03 -48.42 10.06
CA GLY A 82 -1.19 -48.29 10.94
C GLY A 82 -0.90 -47.86 12.38
N LYS A 83 0.36 -47.83 12.84
CA LYS A 83 0.68 -47.36 14.20
C LYS A 83 0.74 -45.82 14.23
N PRO A 84 0.11 -45.17 15.22
CA PRO A 84 0.18 -43.71 15.35
C PRO A 84 1.62 -43.28 15.65
N SER A 85 2.01 -42.11 15.15
CA SER A 85 3.29 -41.49 15.50
C SER A 85 3.37 -41.32 17.03
N PRO A 86 4.54 -41.54 17.67
CA PRO A 86 4.75 -41.21 19.08
C PRO A 86 4.49 -39.73 19.45
N MET A 87 4.39 -38.88 18.42
CA MET A 87 4.07 -37.45 18.51
C MET A 87 2.61 -37.13 18.13
N LYS A 88 1.76 -38.13 17.87
CA LYS A 88 0.33 -37.91 17.59
C LYS A 88 -0.31 -37.25 18.83
N GLY A 89 -0.95 -36.10 18.63
CA GLY A 89 -1.58 -35.31 19.70
C GLY A 89 -0.62 -34.46 20.54
N LYS A 90 0.70 -34.50 20.28
CA LYS A 90 1.68 -33.65 21.00
C LYS A 90 2.02 -32.43 20.14
N HIS A 91 1.94 -31.24 20.74
CA HIS A 91 2.30 -29.99 20.08
C HIS A 91 3.71 -29.54 20.48
N HIS A 92 4.47 -29.01 19.51
CA HIS A 92 5.71 -28.32 19.84
C HIS A 92 5.43 -27.07 20.67
N SER A 93 6.32 -26.79 21.63
CA SER A 93 6.33 -25.52 22.37
C SER A 93 6.45 -24.33 21.42
N GLU A 94 5.92 -23.17 21.82
CA GLU A 94 5.95 -21.97 20.99
C GLU A 94 7.36 -21.58 20.56
N GLN A 95 8.33 -21.66 21.48
CA GLN A 95 9.73 -21.40 21.17
C GLN A 95 10.28 -22.35 20.10
N THR A 96 9.93 -23.64 20.17
CA THR A 96 10.37 -24.63 19.18
C THR A 96 9.69 -24.41 17.84
N ARG A 97 8.40 -24.06 17.84
CA ARG A 97 7.65 -23.71 16.62
C ARG A 97 8.23 -22.48 15.93
N LYS A 98 8.59 -21.45 16.71
CA LYS A 98 9.24 -20.23 16.22
C LYS A 98 10.60 -20.55 15.58
N ARG A 99 11.46 -21.31 16.26
CA ARG A 99 12.76 -21.74 15.71
C ARG A 99 12.63 -22.56 14.41
N LEU A 100 11.65 -23.46 14.34
CA LEU A 100 11.37 -24.23 13.13
C LEU A 100 10.89 -23.33 11.98
N SER A 101 10.04 -22.36 12.29
CA SER A 101 9.54 -21.37 11.33
C SER A 101 10.67 -20.49 10.78
N GLU A 102 11.49 -19.91 11.66
CA GLU A 102 12.65 -19.09 11.29
C GLU A 102 13.63 -19.87 10.39
N LYS A 103 13.94 -21.12 10.75
CA LYS A 103 14.80 -21.98 9.94
C LYS A 103 14.21 -22.27 8.56
N ALA A 104 12.90 -22.52 8.48
CA ALA A 104 12.23 -22.72 7.19
C ALA A 104 12.28 -21.44 6.33
N THR A 105 12.06 -20.27 6.94
CA THR A 105 12.15 -18.97 6.26
C THR A 105 13.55 -18.70 5.72
N LEU A 106 14.59 -18.91 6.53
CA LEU A 106 16.00 -18.77 6.12
C LEU A 106 16.35 -19.72 4.97
N GLN A 107 15.86 -20.96 5.00
CA GLN A 107 16.06 -21.90 3.89
C GLN A 107 15.38 -21.44 2.59
N MET A 108 14.23 -20.76 2.68
CA MET A 108 13.53 -20.24 1.50
C MET A 108 14.15 -18.96 0.95
N GLN A 109 14.96 -18.23 1.72
CA GLN A 109 15.71 -17.07 1.23
C GLN A 109 16.83 -17.47 0.26
N ASN A 110 17.37 -18.69 0.36
CA ASN A 110 18.37 -19.20 -0.57
C ASN A 110 17.73 -19.57 -1.94
N PRO A 111 18.09 -18.89 -3.05
CA PRO A 111 17.47 -19.12 -4.35
C PRO A 111 17.65 -20.54 -4.88
N LYS A 112 18.86 -21.12 -4.76
CA LYS A 112 19.16 -22.48 -5.24
C LYS A 112 18.34 -23.55 -4.51
N MET A 113 18.10 -23.35 -3.21
CA MET A 113 17.24 -24.26 -2.43
C MET A 113 15.78 -24.15 -2.84
N ARG A 114 15.30 -22.93 -3.14
CA ARG A 114 13.92 -22.69 -3.58
C ARG A 114 13.67 -23.35 -4.94
N GLU A 115 14.58 -23.18 -5.88
CA GLU A 115 14.53 -23.79 -7.22
C GLU A 115 14.52 -25.32 -7.14
N ARG A 116 15.46 -25.92 -6.40
CA ARG A 116 15.52 -27.36 -6.18
C ARG A 116 14.24 -27.93 -5.56
N LEU A 117 13.63 -27.23 -4.61
CA LEU A 117 12.36 -27.66 -4.01
C LEU A 117 11.20 -27.56 -5.01
N SER A 118 11.22 -26.58 -5.91
CA SER A 118 10.28 -26.46 -7.03
C SER A 118 10.40 -27.65 -7.98
N GLU A 119 11.63 -27.95 -8.42
CA GLU A 119 11.92 -29.09 -9.30
C GLU A 119 11.46 -30.42 -8.71
N ILE A 120 11.74 -30.67 -7.43
CA ILE A 120 11.29 -31.89 -6.73
C ILE A 120 9.76 -31.98 -6.73
N LYS A 121 9.06 -30.88 -6.46
CA LYS A 121 7.59 -30.85 -6.48
C LYS A 121 7.04 -31.09 -7.88
N MET A 122 7.63 -30.49 -8.90
CA MET A 122 7.22 -30.71 -10.30
C MET A 122 7.44 -32.15 -10.74
N LYS A 123 8.58 -32.75 -10.36
CA LYS A 123 8.86 -34.17 -10.61
C LYS A 123 7.87 -35.08 -9.89
N GLN A 124 7.56 -34.82 -8.61
CA GLN A 124 6.54 -35.58 -7.88
C GLN A 124 5.14 -35.43 -8.49
N PHE A 125 4.82 -34.27 -9.05
CA PHE A 125 3.57 -34.02 -9.76
C PHE A 125 3.49 -34.80 -11.08
N ALA A 126 4.57 -34.79 -11.87
CA ALA A 126 4.69 -35.54 -13.12
C ALA A 126 4.62 -37.06 -12.88
N GLU A 127 5.27 -37.55 -11.82
CA GLU A 127 5.23 -38.95 -11.37
C GLU A 127 3.90 -39.33 -10.70
N GLY A 128 2.94 -38.41 -10.55
CA GLY A 128 1.64 -38.66 -9.92
C GLY A 128 1.68 -38.90 -8.40
N LYS A 129 2.87 -38.84 -7.77
CA LYS A 129 3.07 -38.99 -6.32
C LYS A 129 2.55 -37.79 -5.52
N PHE A 130 2.43 -36.64 -6.18
CA PHE A 130 1.85 -35.43 -5.63
C PHE A 130 0.67 -34.99 -6.50
N VAL A 131 -0.53 -35.15 -5.97
CA VAL A 131 -1.75 -34.61 -6.55
C VAL A 131 -2.18 -33.44 -5.67
N PRO A 132 -2.12 -32.18 -6.16
CA PRO A 132 -2.71 -31.05 -5.48
C PRO A 132 -4.15 -31.38 -5.12
N TRP A 133 -4.57 -31.09 -3.89
CA TRP A 133 -5.90 -31.43 -3.38
C TRP A 133 -7.06 -30.82 -4.19
N ASN A 134 -6.74 -29.86 -5.07
CA ASN A 134 -7.64 -29.16 -5.99
C ASN A 134 -7.60 -29.70 -7.43
N LYS A 135 -6.69 -30.62 -7.79
CA LYS A 135 -6.61 -31.21 -9.14
C LYS A 135 -7.82 -32.11 -9.38
N GLY A 136 -8.59 -31.84 -10.44
CA GLY A 136 -9.78 -32.62 -10.80
C GLY A 136 -11.05 -32.25 -10.02
N LYS A 137 -10.96 -31.39 -9.01
CA LYS A 137 -12.16 -30.78 -8.41
C LYS A 137 -12.73 -29.73 -9.35
N LYS A 138 -13.63 -30.12 -10.25
CA LYS A 138 -14.55 -29.18 -10.89
C LYS A 138 -15.39 -28.55 -9.77
N GLY A 139 -15.11 -27.30 -9.42
CA GLY A 139 -15.79 -26.62 -8.31
C GLY A 139 -14.95 -26.31 -7.06
N LEU A 140 -13.61 -26.21 -7.13
CA LEU A 140 -13.01 -25.03 -6.46
C LEU A 140 -13.54 -23.82 -7.23
N GLN A 141 -14.79 -23.44 -6.92
CA GLN A 141 -15.55 -22.48 -7.69
C GLN A 141 -14.74 -21.20 -7.77
N LYS A 142 -14.45 -20.74 -8.99
CA LYS A 142 -14.50 -19.30 -9.22
C LYS A 142 -15.83 -18.89 -8.59
N HIS A 143 -15.79 -18.11 -7.52
CA HIS A 143 -16.99 -17.64 -6.84
C HIS A 143 -18.02 -17.28 -7.92
N THR A 144 -19.24 -17.81 -7.82
CA THR A 144 -20.32 -17.39 -8.72
C THR A 144 -20.38 -15.87 -8.70
N GLU A 145 -20.81 -15.22 -9.78
CA GLU A 145 -20.90 -13.75 -9.78
C GLU A 145 -21.76 -13.25 -8.62
N GLU A 146 -22.76 -14.04 -8.23
CA GLU A 146 -23.55 -13.84 -7.02
C GLU A 146 -22.74 -14.00 -5.72
N ALA A 147 -21.93 -15.06 -5.56
CA ALA A 147 -21.06 -15.20 -4.39
C ALA A 147 -20.00 -14.08 -4.30
N LYS A 148 -19.46 -13.61 -5.44
CA LYS A 148 -18.58 -12.44 -5.49
C LYS A 148 -19.31 -11.18 -5.06
N LYS A 149 -20.54 -10.99 -5.56
CA LYS A 149 -21.40 -9.87 -5.16
C LYS A 149 -21.70 -9.93 -3.66
N ASN A 150 -22.05 -11.08 -3.11
CA ASN A 150 -22.34 -11.26 -1.69
C ASN A 150 -21.12 -11.01 -0.80
N MET A 151 -19.93 -11.48 -1.20
CA MET A 151 -18.69 -11.14 -0.50
C MET A 151 -18.39 -9.63 -0.58
N SER A 152 -18.56 -9.02 -1.75
CA SER A 152 -18.38 -7.57 -1.94
C SER A 152 -19.33 -6.78 -1.04
N VAL A 153 -20.62 -7.14 -1.01
CA VAL A 153 -21.65 -6.55 -0.15
C VAL A 153 -21.31 -6.74 1.33
N ALA A 154 -20.89 -7.94 1.74
CA ALA A 154 -20.49 -8.22 3.11
C ALA A 154 -19.23 -7.47 3.57
N HIS A 155 -18.40 -6.98 2.63
CA HIS A 155 -17.24 -6.15 2.90
C HIS A 155 -17.50 -4.65 2.74
N LEU A 156 -18.61 -4.27 2.08
CA LEU A 156 -19.02 -2.89 1.91
C LEU A 156 -19.26 -2.25 3.29
N GLY A 157 -18.65 -1.09 3.54
CA GLY A 157 -18.81 -0.35 4.80
C GLY A 157 -17.99 -0.87 5.99
N LYS A 158 -17.31 -2.02 5.89
CA LYS A 158 -16.37 -2.46 6.94
C LYS A 158 -15.15 -1.54 6.97
N LYS A 159 -15.12 -0.60 7.92
CA LYS A 159 -13.95 0.24 8.20
C LYS A 159 -13.02 -0.50 9.15
N LEU A 160 -11.76 -0.64 8.75
CA LEU A 160 -10.71 -1.11 9.64
C LEU A 160 -10.51 -0.09 10.77
N SER A 161 -10.17 -0.57 11.97
CA SER A 161 -9.80 0.30 13.08
C SER A 161 -8.56 1.11 12.74
N GLU A 162 -8.43 2.31 13.34
CA GLU A 162 -7.24 3.16 13.14
C GLU A 162 -5.95 2.45 13.56
N GLU A 163 -6.01 1.62 14.61
CA GLU A 163 -4.86 0.80 15.05
C GLU A 163 -4.46 -0.24 13.99
N ALA A 164 -5.43 -0.92 13.37
CA ALA A 164 -5.16 -1.88 12.31
C ALA A 164 -4.56 -1.20 11.06
N LYS A 165 -5.08 -0.02 10.69
CA LYS A 165 -4.52 0.81 9.62
C LYS A 165 -3.08 1.21 9.92
N ARG A 166 -2.80 1.66 11.15
CA ARG A 166 -1.46 2.06 11.60
C ARG A 166 -0.47 0.89 11.50
N LYS A 167 -0.80 -0.26 12.08
CA LYS A 167 0.05 -1.47 12.03
C LYS A 167 0.35 -1.91 10.60
N MET A 168 -0.62 -1.86 9.69
CA MET A 168 -0.36 -2.17 8.28
C MET A 168 0.53 -1.13 7.60
N SER A 169 0.37 0.15 7.94
CA SER A 169 1.22 1.24 7.43
C SER A 169 2.67 1.07 7.88
N GLU A 170 2.90 0.84 9.18
CA GLU A 170 4.22 0.59 9.77
C GLU A 170 4.95 -0.56 9.07
N VAL A 171 4.28 -1.70 8.88
CA VAL A 171 4.86 -2.86 8.18
C VAL A 171 5.18 -2.55 6.71
N ARG A 172 4.39 -1.70 6.03
CA ARG A 172 4.68 -1.29 4.64
C ARG A 172 5.91 -0.39 4.56
N VAL A 173 6.07 0.51 5.53
CA VAL A 173 7.25 1.38 5.65
C VAL A 173 8.49 0.55 5.98
N GLU A 174 8.44 -0.28 7.02
CA GLU A 174 9.54 -1.15 7.46
C GLU A 174 10.09 -2.00 6.30
N ARG A 175 9.22 -2.53 5.46
CA ARG A 175 9.58 -3.40 4.33
C ARG A 175 9.94 -2.65 3.04
N GLY A 176 9.88 -1.31 3.05
CA GLY A 176 10.09 -0.46 1.88
C GLY A 176 9.12 -0.76 0.74
N LEU A 177 7.88 -1.19 1.06
CA LEU A 177 6.93 -1.64 0.03
C LEU A 177 6.42 -0.48 -0.82
N ASN A 178 6.29 0.72 -0.24
CA ASN A 178 5.81 1.90 -0.96
C ASN A 178 6.78 2.32 -2.07
N GLU A 179 8.08 2.32 -1.78
CA GLU A 179 9.14 2.64 -2.75
C GLU A 179 9.20 1.59 -3.86
N LYS A 180 9.24 0.30 -3.50
CA LYS A 180 9.22 -0.81 -4.47
C LYS A 180 8.01 -0.76 -5.39
N GLN A 181 6.83 -0.42 -4.84
CA GLN A 181 5.62 -0.23 -5.63
C GLN A 181 5.71 1.01 -6.54
N SER A 182 6.25 2.13 -6.04
CA SER A 182 6.46 3.34 -6.84
C SER A 182 7.42 3.08 -8.01
N GLU A 183 8.54 2.42 -7.78
CA GLU A 183 9.50 2.04 -8.82
C GLU A 183 8.89 1.10 -9.86
N LEU A 184 8.16 0.08 -9.40
CA LEU A 184 7.45 -0.83 -10.30
C LEU A 184 6.43 -0.07 -11.14
N ALA A 185 5.66 0.84 -10.54
CA ALA A 185 4.71 1.68 -11.27
C ALA A 185 5.42 2.55 -12.31
N LYS A 186 6.53 3.22 -11.95
CA LYS A 186 7.33 4.00 -12.90
C LYS A 186 7.80 3.16 -14.09
N LYS A 187 8.29 1.94 -13.85
CA LYS A 187 8.71 1.01 -14.91
C LYS A 187 7.53 0.59 -15.79
N LEU A 188 6.38 0.26 -15.22
CA LEU A 188 5.17 -0.10 -15.98
C LEU A 188 4.68 1.07 -16.84
N TRP A 189 4.74 2.29 -16.33
CA TRP A 189 4.38 3.50 -17.09
C TRP A 189 5.40 3.86 -18.18
N GLN A 190 6.57 3.23 -18.25
CA GLN A 190 7.46 3.36 -19.41
C GLN A 190 7.00 2.50 -20.59
N ASP A 191 6.31 1.39 -20.35
CA ASP A 191 5.76 0.54 -21.41
C ASP A 191 4.59 1.25 -22.13
N LEU A 192 4.73 1.42 -23.44
CA LEU A 192 3.72 2.08 -24.29
C LEU A 192 2.42 1.28 -24.37
N LYS A 193 2.50 -0.06 -24.49
CA LYS A 193 1.30 -0.90 -24.58
C LYS A 193 0.49 -0.84 -23.29
N PHE A 194 1.19 -0.78 -22.15
CA PHE A 194 0.55 -0.59 -20.85
C PHE A 194 -0.15 0.77 -20.76
N ARG A 195 0.52 1.85 -21.19
CA ARG A 195 -0.04 3.21 -21.19
C ARG A 195 -1.30 3.33 -22.03
N GLU A 196 -1.27 2.80 -23.26
CA GLU A 196 -2.41 2.82 -24.18
C GLU A 196 -3.60 2.08 -23.60
N LYS A 197 -3.39 0.83 -23.15
CA LYS A 197 -4.43 0.02 -22.52
C LYS A 197 -5.05 0.71 -21.29
N HIS A 198 -4.21 1.34 -20.46
CA HIS A 198 -4.68 2.06 -19.28
C HIS A 198 -5.48 3.33 -19.66
N SER A 199 -5.04 4.04 -20.70
CA SER A 199 -5.76 5.22 -21.24
C SER A 199 -7.12 4.84 -21.81
N GLU A 200 -7.21 3.78 -22.61
CA GLU A 200 -8.47 3.27 -23.15
C GLU A 200 -9.46 2.86 -22.06
N ALA A 201 -8.98 2.12 -21.05
CA ALA A 201 -9.80 1.73 -19.91
C ALA A 201 -10.32 2.96 -19.15
N SER A 202 -9.49 3.98 -18.98
CA SER A 202 -9.87 5.24 -18.33
C SER A 202 -10.92 6.00 -19.14
N LYS A 203 -10.75 6.12 -20.46
CA LYS A 203 -11.73 6.76 -21.36
C LYS A 203 -13.08 6.06 -21.31
N LYS A 204 -13.08 4.72 -21.37
CA LYS A 204 -14.30 3.90 -21.24
C LYS A 204 -14.99 4.10 -19.90
N MET A 205 -14.23 4.23 -18.81
CA MET A 205 -14.79 4.51 -17.49
C MET A 205 -15.45 5.89 -17.43
N TRP A 206 -14.86 6.92 -18.06
CA TRP A 206 -15.43 8.27 -18.11
C TRP A 206 -16.70 8.40 -18.96
N GLN A 207 -16.97 7.44 -19.85
CA GLN A 207 -18.25 7.35 -20.57
C GLN A 207 -19.40 6.90 -19.65
N ASN A 208 -19.12 6.30 -18.50
CA ASN A 208 -20.15 5.94 -17.52
C ASN A 208 -20.65 7.20 -16.79
N LEU A 209 -21.91 7.57 -17.04
CA LEU A 209 -22.52 8.77 -16.49
C LEU A 209 -22.56 8.77 -14.96
N ILE A 210 -22.96 7.66 -14.34
CA ILE A 210 -23.02 7.52 -12.87
C ILE A 210 -21.61 7.72 -12.28
N TYR A 211 -20.58 7.15 -12.91
CA TYR A 211 -19.21 7.35 -12.45
C TYR A 211 -18.80 8.82 -12.54
N ARG A 212 -19.06 9.47 -13.68
CA ARG A 212 -18.73 10.88 -13.92
C ARG A 212 -19.43 11.83 -12.93
N GLU A 213 -20.72 11.61 -12.67
CA GLU A 213 -21.49 12.38 -11.71
C GLU A 213 -20.94 12.22 -10.29
N ASN A 214 -20.69 10.98 -9.85
CA ASN A 214 -20.05 10.71 -8.55
C ASN A 214 -18.69 11.39 -8.40
N GLN A 215 -17.87 11.46 -9.47
CA GLN A 215 -16.59 12.20 -9.41
C GLN A 215 -16.83 13.71 -9.30
N SER A 216 -17.82 14.26 -10.01
CA SER A 216 -18.20 15.68 -9.94
C SER A 216 -18.69 16.07 -8.55
N GLU A 217 -19.57 15.25 -7.94
CA GLU A 217 -20.07 15.47 -6.59
C GLU A 217 -18.94 15.49 -5.55
N LYS A 218 -18.04 14.50 -5.60
CA LYS A 218 -16.86 14.47 -4.74
C LYS A 218 -15.96 15.68 -4.93
N ALA A 219 -15.77 16.12 -6.17
CA ALA A 219 -14.99 17.32 -6.46
C ALA A 219 -15.65 18.58 -5.86
N LYS A 220 -16.98 18.72 -5.99
CA LYS A 220 -17.75 19.81 -5.37
C LYS A 220 -17.69 19.75 -3.85
N GLU A 221 -17.81 18.57 -3.25
CA GLU A 221 -17.71 18.36 -1.81
C GLU A 221 -16.31 18.73 -1.29
N ASN A 222 -15.25 18.23 -1.94
CA ASN A 222 -13.88 18.60 -1.60
C ASN A 222 -13.63 20.11 -1.76
N TRP A 223 -14.24 20.77 -2.75
CA TRP A 223 -14.11 22.23 -2.92
C TRP A 223 -14.77 23.05 -1.81
N LYS A 224 -15.73 22.48 -1.06
CA LYS A 224 -16.28 23.12 0.15
C LYS A 224 -15.27 23.15 1.29
N ASN A 225 -14.31 22.21 1.31
CA ASN A 225 -13.25 22.18 2.32
C ASN A 225 -12.20 23.26 1.99
N LEU A 226 -12.10 24.28 2.85
CA LEU A 226 -11.19 25.41 2.69
C LEU A 226 -9.71 25.01 2.66
N GLU A 227 -9.29 24.03 3.46
CA GLU A 227 -7.90 23.57 3.49
C GLU A 227 -7.51 22.87 2.19
N TYR A 228 -8.37 21.96 1.72
CA TYR A 228 -8.19 21.29 0.44
C TYR A 228 -8.17 22.30 -0.70
N ARG A 229 -9.11 23.25 -0.68
CA ARG A 229 -9.21 24.35 -1.65
C ARG A 229 -7.91 25.13 -1.74
N ASN A 230 -7.45 25.63 -0.60
CA ASN A 230 -6.24 26.45 -0.54
C ASN A 230 -5.03 25.65 -1.02
N LYS A 231 -4.87 24.40 -0.60
CA LYS A 231 -3.78 23.52 -1.05
C LYS A 231 -3.75 23.34 -2.57
N VAL A 232 -4.91 23.07 -3.19
CA VAL A 232 -5.00 22.88 -4.64
C VAL A 232 -4.66 24.18 -5.38
N VAL A 233 -5.22 25.32 -4.94
CA VAL A 233 -4.93 26.63 -5.54
C VAL A 233 -3.44 26.97 -5.40
N THR A 234 -2.87 26.85 -4.20
CA THR A 234 -1.43 27.13 -3.98
C THR A 234 -0.53 26.27 -4.86
N ASN A 235 -0.83 24.98 -5.00
CA ASN A 235 -0.04 24.09 -5.87
C ASN A 235 -0.17 24.45 -7.34
N ALA A 236 -1.38 24.82 -7.80
CA ALA A 236 -1.59 25.30 -9.16
C ALA A 236 -0.79 26.59 -9.40
N MET A 237 -0.86 27.57 -8.49
CA MET A 237 -0.13 28.83 -8.61
C MET A 237 1.40 28.62 -8.64
N LYS A 238 1.93 27.72 -7.79
CA LYS A 238 3.35 27.35 -7.81
C LYS A 238 3.77 26.75 -9.16
N ALA A 239 2.92 25.97 -9.81
CA ALA A 239 3.25 25.35 -11.10
C ALA A 239 3.29 26.38 -12.24
N VAL A 240 2.41 27.39 -12.21
CA VAL A 240 2.30 28.39 -13.28
C VAL A 240 3.42 29.44 -13.22
N HIS A 241 4.10 29.61 -12.07
CA HIS A 241 5.20 30.58 -11.90
C HIS A 241 4.82 32.01 -12.36
N ILE A 242 3.59 32.44 -12.06
CA ILE A 242 3.09 33.78 -12.44
C ILE A 242 3.98 34.83 -11.77
N LYS A 243 4.54 35.73 -12.58
CA LYS A 243 5.33 36.89 -12.14
C LYS A 243 4.75 38.15 -12.79
N PRO A 244 4.73 39.29 -12.08
CA PRO A 244 4.27 40.54 -12.66
C PRO A 244 5.14 40.94 -13.86
N ASN A 245 4.50 41.44 -14.91
CA ASN A 245 5.19 41.91 -16.10
C ASN A 245 5.78 43.32 -15.88
N ASN A 246 6.71 43.75 -16.72
CA ASN A 246 7.31 45.10 -16.67
C ASN A 246 6.26 46.23 -16.67
N LYS A 247 5.14 46.05 -17.41
CA LYS A 247 4.03 47.01 -17.44
C LYS A 247 3.25 47.04 -16.13
N GLU A 248 3.05 45.89 -15.51
CA GLU A 248 2.41 45.79 -14.19
C GLU A 248 3.30 46.39 -13.12
N LEU A 249 4.62 46.15 -13.16
CA LEU A 249 5.58 46.78 -12.26
C LEU A 249 5.60 48.31 -12.43
N PHE A 250 5.55 48.79 -13.68
CA PHE A 250 5.44 50.22 -13.96
C PHE A 250 4.14 50.80 -13.40
N LEU A 251 3.00 50.18 -13.69
CA LEU A 251 1.70 50.63 -13.20
C LEU A 251 1.63 50.58 -11.67
N ASP A 252 2.20 49.56 -11.06
CA ASP A 252 2.32 49.42 -9.61
C ASP A 252 3.10 50.59 -9.01
N SER A 253 4.22 50.99 -9.63
CA SER A 253 4.98 52.17 -9.21
C SER A 253 4.18 53.47 -9.33
N VAL A 254 3.35 53.60 -10.38
CA VAL A 254 2.48 54.77 -10.58
C VAL A 254 1.39 54.80 -9.53
N ILE A 255 0.72 53.69 -9.25
CA ILE A 255 -0.32 53.58 -8.22
C ILE A 255 0.26 53.94 -6.85
N HIS A 256 1.40 53.36 -6.47
CA HIS A 256 2.06 53.63 -5.19
C HIS A 256 2.59 55.07 -5.06
N SER A 257 2.88 55.75 -6.17
CA SER A 257 3.20 57.18 -6.13
C SER A 257 2.01 58.07 -5.75
N ILE A 258 0.78 57.58 -5.93
CA ILE A 258 -0.47 58.30 -5.63
C ILE A 258 -1.03 57.86 -4.27
N THR A 259 -1.04 56.55 -4.01
CA THR A 259 -1.65 55.97 -2.82
C THR A 259 -1.03 54.62 -2.46
N SER A 260 -0.84 54.38 -1.17
CA SER A 260 -0.41 53.08 -0.63
C SER A 260 -1.58 52.14 -0.32
N ASN A 261 -2.82 52.49 -0.72
CA ASN A 261 -4.02 51.74 -0.38
C ASN A 261 -4.33 50.58 -1.32
N TYR A 262 -3.45 50.27 -2.26
CA TYR A 262 -3.65 49.17 -3.21
C TYR A 262 -2.53 48.16 -3.07
N LYS A 263 -2.88 46.88 -3.16
CA LYS A 263 -1.93 45.77 -3.18
C LYS A 263 -2.12 44.99 -4.48
N TYR A 264 -1.00 44.63 -5.12
CA TYR A 264 -1.02 43.72 -6.25
C TYR A 264 -1.61 42.36 -5.85
N ALA A 265 -2.59 41.91 -6.63
CA ALA A 265 -3.35 40.69 -6.46
C ALA A 265 -3.30 39.77 -7.70
N GLY A 266 -2.64 40.20 -8.79
CA GLY A 266 -2.48 39.42 -10.03
C GLY A 266 -1.69 38.11 -9.89
N ASP A 267 -1.19 37.82 -8.69
CA ASP A 267 -0.58 36.53 -8.34
C ASP A 267 -1.60 35.41 -8.09
N GLY A 268 -2.90 35.71 -8.17
CA GLY A 268 -3.95 34.72 -8.01
C GLY A 268 -4.30 34.36 -6.56
N GLN A 269 -3.67 35.02 -5.56
CA GLN A 269 -4.00 34.77 -4.15
C GLN A 269 -5.38 35.28 -3.77
N THR A 270 -5.84 36.34 -4.44
CA THR A 270 -7.15 36.95 -4.20
C THR A 270 -8.10 36.58 -5.33
N ILE A 271 -9.20 35.89 -4.99
CA ILE A 271 -10.23 35.49 -5.95
C ILE A 271 -11.58 36.04 -5.48
N ILE A 272 -12.19 36.90 -6.29
CA ILE A 272 -13.52 37.47 -6.09
C ILE A 272 -14.44 36.87 -7.17
N ASN A 273 -15.48 36.15 -6.74
CA ASN A 273 -16.46 35.52 -7.63
C ASN A 273 -15.84 34.72 -8.82
N GLY A 274 -14.76 33.99 -8.55
CA GLY A 274 -14.06 33.19 -9.57
C GLY A 274 -13.14 33.97 -10.51
N ARG A 275 -12.97 35.29 -10.31
CA ARG A 275 -12.00 36.14 -11.02
C ARG A 275 -10.96 36.70 -10.08
N CYS A 276 -9.77 36.98 -10.62
CA CYS A 276 -8.65 37.54 -9.87
C CYS A 276 -8.42 38.98 -10.34
N PRO A 277 -8.46 39.98 -9.45
CA PRO A 277 -8.14 41.36 -9.81
C PRO A 277 -6.61 41.56 -9.87
N ASP A 278 -6.14 42.53 -10.65
CA ASP A 278 -4.71 42.85 -10.71
C ASP A 278 -4.25 43.64 -9.49
N TRP A 279 -5.06 44.59 -9.02
CA TRP A 279 -4.88 45.24 -7.70
C TRP A 279 -6.19 45.30 -6.92
N ILE A 280 -6.08 45.13 -5.60
CA ILE A 280 -7.19 45.26 -4.66
C ILE A 280 -6.90 46.34 -3.63
N ASN A 281 -7.93 47.11 -3.29
CA ASN A 281 -7.83 48.12 -2.24
C ASN A 281 -7.76 47.47 -0.84
N THR A 282 -6.87 47.98 0.02
CA THR A 282 -6.60 47.46 1.37
C THR A 282 -7.12 48.35 2.50
N ASN A 283 -7.73 49.50 2.20
CA ASN A 283 -8.26 50.45 3.20
C ASN A 283 -9.71 50.15 3.64
N GLY A 284 -10.26 49.01 3.22
CA GLY A 284 -11.64 48.60 3.50
C GLY A 284 -12.65 49.02 2.44
N GLN A 285 -12.29 49.87 1.47
CA GLN A 285 -13.15 50.18 0.33
C GLN A 285 -13.21 49.00 -0.64
N LYS A 286 -14.42 48.65 -1.11
CA LYS A 286 -14.62 47.65 -2.17
C LYS A 286 -14.24 48.22 -3.53
N LYS A 287 -12.95 48.39 -3.79
CA LYS A 287 -12.39 48.90 -5.04
C LYS A 287 -11.32 47.96 -5.58
N VAL A 288 -11.35 47.71 -6.88
CA VAL A 288 -10.34 46.92 -7.60
C VAL A 288 -9.89 47.66 -8.85
N ILE A 289 -8.65 47.38 -9.28
CA ILE A 289 -8.09 47.87 -10.54
C ILE A 289 -7.75 46.67 -11.40
N LEU A 290 -8.16 46.72 -12.67
CA LEU A 290 -7.86 45.74 -13.70
C LEU A 290 -6.99 46.38 -14.79
N PHE A 291 -5.92 45.70 -15.19
CA PHE A 291 -5.01 46.13 -16.23
C PHE A 291 -5.14 45.25 -17.48
N ASN A 292 -5.72 45.83 -18.53
CA ASN A 292 -6.04 45.11 -19.75
C ASN A 292 -4.99 45.39 -20.85
N GLY A 293 -4.18 44.37 -21.13
CA GLY A 293 -3.33 44.33 -22.33
C GLY A 293 -4.18 44.31 -23.62
N LEU A 294 -3.88 45.20 -24.56
CA LEU A 294 -4.68 45.37 -25.80
C LEU A 294 -4.78 44.09 -26.62
N TYR A 295 -3.66 43.37 -26.77
CA TYR A 295 -3.63 42.14 -27.54
C TYR A 295 -4.46 41.02 -26.89
N TRP A 296 -4.23 40.78 -25.60
CA TRP A 296 -4.80 39.64 -24.87
C TRP A 296 -6.30 39.77 -24.59
N HIS A 297 -6.75 40.99 -24.31
CA HIS A 297 -8.12 41.28 -23.88
C HIS A 297 -9.02 41.80 -25.01
N LEU A 298 -8.45 42.24 -26.15
CA LEU A 298 -9.24 42.75 -27.26
C LEU A 298 -8.83 42.16 -28.61
N GLN A 299 -7.63 42.47 -29.12
CA GLN A 299 -7.26 42.18 -30.52
C GLN A 299 -7.29 40.69 -30.86
N ARG A 300 -6.97 39.81 -29.90
CA ARG A 300 -7.08 38.36 -30.09
C ARG A 300 -8.53 37.91 -30.28
N LEU A 301 -9.47 38.48 -29.52
CA LEU A 301 -10.90 38.15 -29.59
C LEU A 301 -11.54 38.75 -30.84
N GLN A 302 -11.07 39.91 -31.29
CA GLN A 302 -11.50 40.53 -32.54
C GLN A 302 -11.22 39.68 -33.80
N LYS A 303 -10.32 38.68 -33.71
CA LYS A 303 -10.13 37.70 -34.80
C LYS A 303 -11.37 36.83 -35.03
N THR A 304 -12.13 36.54 -33.98
CA THR A 304 -13.37 35.75 -34.04
C THR A 304 -14.62 36.63 -34.01
N GLU A 305 -14.56 37.76 -33.31
CA GLU A 305 -15.67 38.72 -33.17
C GLU A 305 -15.21 40.15 -33.51
N PRO A 306 -15.18 40.53 -34.81
CA PRO A 306 -14.57 41.79 -35.26
C PRO A 306 -15.22 43.06 -34.69
N THR A 307 -16.49 42.99 -34.26
CA THR A 307 -17.24 44.14 -33.73
C THR A 307 -17.00 44.38 -32.23
N LEU A 308 -16.21 43.54 -31.56
CA LEU A 308 -16.00 43.64 -30.12
C LEU A 308 -15.26 44.94 -29.75
N THR A 309 -15.80 45.70 -28.81
CA THR A 309 -15.23 46.95 -28.30
C THR A 309 -14.61 46.79 -26.91
N LYS A 310 -13.80 47.78 -26.47
CA LYS A 310 -13.26 47.82 -25.10
C LYS A 310 -14.38 47.83 -24.05
N GLU A 311 -15.46 48.54 -24.32
CA GLU A 311 -16.60 48.68 -23.41
C GLU A 311 -17.30 47.33 -23.20
N ASP A 312 -17.44 46.53 -24.26
CA ASP A 312 -18.02 45.18 -24.17
C ASP A 312 -17.18 44.28 -23.26
N VAL A 313 -15.85 44.30 -23.42
CA VAL A 313 -14.92 43.54 -22.58
C VAL A 313 -15.02 44.00 -21.12
N MET A 314 -15.02 45.31 -20.88
CA MET A 314 -15.15 45.88 -19.54
C MET A 314 -16.47 45.47 -18.88
N ASN A 315 -17.58 45.48 -19.62
CA ASN A 315 -18.89 45.07 -19.12
C ASN A 315 -18.94 43.59 -18.72
N ILE A 316 -18.25 42.73 -19.46
CA ILE A 316 -18.14 41.30 -19.11
C ILE A 316 -17.25 41.10 -17.89
N GLU A 317 -16.11 41.78 -17.83
CA GLU A 317 -15.11 41.59 -16.77
C GLU A 317 -15.48 42.22 -15.44
N LYS A 318 -16.28 43.30 -15.43
CA LYS A 318 -16.70 43.97 -14.20
C LYS A 318 -17.79 43.22 -13.44
N LYS A 319 -18.65 42.49 -14.16
CA LYS A 319 -19.84 41.83 -13.60
C LYS A 319 -19.55 40.97 -12.35
N PRO A 320 -18.53 40.11 -12.33
CA PRO A 320 -18.24 39.28 -11.15
C PRO A 320 -17.86 40.09 -9.91
N TYR A 321 -17.28 41.28 -10.08
CA TYR A 321 -16.89 42.17 -8.99
C TYR A 321 -18.07 43.03 -8.52
N GLU A 322 -18.85 43.58 -9.45
CA GLU A 322 -20.04 44.39 -9.16
C GLU A 322 -21.11 43.59 -8.39
N GLU A 323 -21.28 42.30 -8.67
CA GLU A 323 -22.17 41.39 -7.93
C GLU A 323 -21.84 41.32 -6.43
N PHE A 324 -20.59 41.59 -6.05
CA PHE A 324 -20.14 41.65 -4.65
C PHE A 324 -20.02 43.08 -4.10
N GLY A 325 -20.45 44.07 -4.88
CA GLY A 325 -20.43 45.50 -4.55
C GLY A 325 -19.06 46.16 -4.70
N PHE A 326 -18.17 45.60 -5.52
CA PHE A 326 -16.90 46.25 -5.85
C PHE A 326 -17.06 47.23 -7.00
N LYS A 327 -16.45 48.41 -6.85
CA LYS A 327 -16.21 49.33 -7.96
C LYS A 327 -14.94 48.91 -8.68
N VAL A 328 -14.98 48.91 -10.01
CA VAL A 328 -13.88 48.45 -10.86
C VAL A 328 -13.33 49.64 -11.66
N LEU A 329 -12.02 49.84 -11.60
CA LEU A 329 -11.30 50.74 -12.51
C LEU A 329 -10.55 49.90 -13.54
N PHE A 330 -10.77 50.19 -14.82
CA PHE A 330 -10.02 49.59 -15.92
C PHE A 330 -8.93 50.53 -16.37
N ILE A 331 -7.73 49.98 -16.56
CA ILE A 331 -6.59 50.68 -17.14
C ILE A 331 -6.14 49.86 -18.35
N TRP A 332 -6.16 50.46 -19.53
CA TRP A 332 -5.71 49.80 -20.75
C TRP A 332 -4.24 50.10 -21.04
N GLU A 333 -3.58 49.16 -21.70
CA GLU A 333 -2.16 49.28 -22.07
C GLU A 333 -1.80 50.57 -22.83
N ASP A 334 -2.68 51.06 -23.71
CA ASP A 334 -2.48 52.32 -24.44
C ASP A 334 -2.56 53.57 -23.56
N GLU A 335 -3.22 53.50 -22.41
CA GLU A 335 -3.32 54.60 -21.45
C GLU A 335 -2.02 54.80 -20.66
N LEU A 336 -1.14 53.80 -20.64
CA LEU A 336 0.19 53.93 -20.02
C LEU A 336 1.09 54.96 -20.73
N LYS A 337 0.74 55.41 -21.94
CA LYS A 337 1.48 56.45 -22.68
C LYS A 337 1.36 57.83 -22.05
N ASP A 338 0.25 58.11 -21.37
CA ASP A 338 -0.04 59.40 -20.74
C ASP A 338 -0.16 59.23 -19.22
N VAL A 339 0.99 59.26 -18.56
CA VAL A 339 1.12 59.00 -17.13
C VAL A 339 0.38 60.05 -16.30
N GLU A 340 0.34 61.31 -16.73
CA GLU A 340 -0.30 62.36 -15.97
C GLU A 340 -1.82 62.19 -16.00
N LYS A 341 -2.39 61.93 -17.18
CA LYS A 341 -3.81 61.59 -17.31
C LYS A 341 -4.17 60.35 -16.51
N LEU A 342 -3.31 59.33 -16.52
CA LEU A 342 -3.50 58.11 -15.74
C LEU A 342 -3.56 58.40 -14.23
N LYS A 343 -2.64 59.23 -13.72
CA LYS A 343 -2.65 59.65 -12.31
C LYS A 343 -3.96 60.35 -11.94
N GLN A 344 -4.46 61.25 -12.81
CA GLN A 344 -5.73 61.93 -12.59
C GLN A 344 -6.93 60.97 -12.56
N ILE A 345 -6.94 59.96 -13.43
CA ILE A 345 -7.99 58.92 -13.45
C ILE A 345 -8.00 58.15 -12.12
N ILE A 346 -6.83 57.68 -11.66
CA ILE A 346 -6.70 56.94 -10.40
C ILE A 346 -7.10 57.82 -9.20
N LEU A 347 -6.65 59.08 -9.17
CA LEU A 347 -7.05 60.05 -8.14
C LEU A 347 -8.56 60.27 -8.09
N LYS A 348 -9.21 60.45 -9.25
CA LYS A 348 -10.66 60.65 -9.35
C LYS A 348 -11.42 59.41 -8.87
N PHE A 349 -10.97 58.22 -9.24
CA PHE A 349 -11.57 56.96 -8.81
C PHE A 349 -11.46 56.77 -7.27
N ASN A 350 -10.35 57.20 -6.69
CA ASN A 350 -10.16 57.18 -5.24
C ASN A 350 -11.13 58.13 -4.52
N LYS A 351 -11.37 59.32 -5.06
CA LYS A 351 -12.32 60.30 -4.51
C LYS A 351 -13.80 59.91 -4.66
N GLN A 352 -14.14 59.06 -5.63
CA GLN A 352 -15.52 58.56 -5.82
C GLN A 352 -15.90 57.52 -4.75
N GLY A 353 -16.11 57.97 -3.51
CA GLY A 353 -16.58 57.13 -2.41
C GLY A 353 -16.27 57.60 -1.00
N ASP A 354 -15.86 58.86 -0.83
CA ASP A 354 -15.99 59.58 0.44
C ASP A 354 -17.39 60.20 0.55
#